data_AF-A0A956PD89-F1
#
_entry.id   AF-A0A956PD89-F1
#
_cell.length_a   1.000
_cell.length_b   1.000
_cell.length_c   1.000
_cell.angle_alpha   90.00
_cell.angle_beta   90.00
_cell.angle_gamma   90.00
#
_symmetry.space_group_name_H-M   'P 1'
#
loop_
_entity.id
_entity.type
_entity.pdbx_description
1 polymer ?
#
loop_
_entity_poly.entity_id
_entity_poly.type
_entity_poly.pdbx_seq_one_letter_code
_entity_poly.pdbx_strand_id
1 'polypeptide(L)' 'MLDVRSGRTAQTHPLQAGTLTLELETGGSSDLFRVAERINPKRSFLFVSTVLGRHIPVRPSDHFAAASALARGCDRIRM' A
#
# COMPACT_ATOMS: atom_id res chain seq x y z
N MET A 1 5.01 27.47 -6.05
CA MET A 1 5.81 26.24 -5.94
C MET A 1 5.21 25.45 -4.79
N LEU A 2 4.53 24.34 -5.10
CA LEU A 2 3.48 23.73 -4.26
C LEU A 2 4.02 23.30 -2.88
N ASP A 3 3.43 23.90 -1.85
CA ASP A 3 3.47 23.44 -0.47
C ASP A 3 2.89 22.01 -0.41
N VAL A 4 3.78 21.01 -0.36
CA VAL A 4 3.40 19.65 0.03
C VAL A 4 3.00 19.75 1.49
N ARG A 5 1.70 19.97 1.72
CA ARG A 5 1.14 19.94 3.06
C ARG A 5 1.51 18.60 3.69
N SER A 6 2.35 18.64 4.72
CA SER A 6 2.58 17.50 5.61
C SER A 6 1.24 17.08 6.20
N GLY A 7 0.58 16.13 5.54
CA GLY A 7 -0.74 15.63 5.89
C GLY A 7 -0.60 14.19 6.31
N ARG A 8 -0.69 13.92 7.61
CA ARG A 8 -0.89 12.56 8.11
C ARG A 8 -2.33 12.17 7.80
N THR A 9 -2.52 11.04 7.11
CA THR A 9 -3.86 10.51 6.85
C THR A 9 -4.07 9.28 7.74
N ALA A 10 -5.22 9.20 8.40
CA ALA A 10 -5.59 8.05 9.21
C ALA A 10 -6.75 7.30 8.53
N GLN A 11 -6.64 5.98 8.42
CA GLN A 11 -7.66 5.11 7.84
C GLN A 11 -8.00 3.99 8.82
N THR A 12 -9.28 3.72 9.00
CA THR A 12 -9.76 2.66 9.91
C THR A 12 -10.46 1.57 9.12
N HIS A 13 -10.08 0.32 9.37
CA HIS A 13 -10.62 -0.87 8.72
C HIS A 13 -11.18 -1.83 9.78
N PRO A 14 -12.50 -2.04 9.84
CA PRO A 14 -13.08 -3.07 10.69
C PRO A 14 -12.78 -4.46 10.11
N LEU A 15 -12.38 -5.39 10.97
CA LEU A 15 -12.10 -6.80 10.67
C LEU A 15 -12.90 -7.67 11.67
N GLN A 16 -13.14 -8.93 11.34
CA GLN A 16 -13.77 -9.89 12.27
C GLN A 16 -12.93 -10.09 13.53
N ALA A 17 -11.60 -9.98 13.43
CA ALA A 17 -10.69 -10.11 14.56
C ALA A 17 -10.45 -8.81 15.36
N GLY A 18 -11.06 -7.68 14.98
CA GLY A 18 -10.87 -6.38 15.64
C GLY A 18 -10.77 -5.21 14.65
N THR A 19 -10.21 -4.09 15.09
CA THR A 19 -10.09 -2.87 14.26
C THR A 19 -8.63 -2.61 13.90
N LEU A 20 -8.34 -2.45 12.60
CA LEU A 20 -7.03 -2.01 12.11
C LEU A 20 -7.06 -0.50 11.83
N THR A 21 -6.14 0.24 12.46
CA THR A 21 -5.94 1.67 12.19
C THR A 21 -4.61 1.86 11.49
N LEU A 22 -4.63 2.55 10.35
CA LEU A 22 -3.47 2.91 9.56
C LEU A 22 -3.21 4.39 9.71
N GLU A 23 -1.99 4.76 10.08
CA GLU A 23 -1.49 6.14 10.01
C GLU A 23 -0.46 6.21 8.88
N LEU A 24 -0.76 6.99 7.85
CA LEU A 24 0.08 7.16 6.67
C LEU A 24 0.69 8.56 6.68
N GLU A 25 2.00 8.62 6.47
CA GLU A 25 2.71 9.88 6.28
C GLU A 25 2.70 10.31 4.82
N THR A 26 2.79 11.62 4.60
CA THR A 26 2.62 12.30 3.30
C THR A 26 3.38 11.61 2.16
N GLY A 27 2.69 11.32 1.06
CA GLY A 27 3.26 10.68 -0.13
C GLY A 27 2.94 9.18 -0.27
N GLY A 28 2.47 8.52 0.80
CA GLY A 28 1.86 7.19 0.71
C GLY A 28 0.46 7.28 0.12
N SER A 29 0.32 7.17 -1.20
CA SER A 29 -1.02 7.10 -1.81
C SER A 29 -1.75 5.85 -1.30
N SER A 30 -2.95 6.05 -0.74
CA SER A 30 -3.87 4.98 -0.36
C SER A 30 -4.26 4.08 -1.53
N ASP A 31 -3.99 4.50 -2.77
CA ASP A 31 -4.41 3.79 -3.97
C ASP A 31 -3.41 2.70 -4.38
N LEU A 32 -2.20 2.66 -3.79
CA LEU A 32 -1.16 1.67 -4.10
C LEU A 32 -1.39 0.32 -3.43
N PHE A 33 -2.24 0.28 -2.41
CA PHE A 33 -2.61 -0.95 -1.73
C PHE A 33 -4.04 -0.90 -1.18
N ARG A 34 -4.59 -2.06 -0.88
CA ARG A 34 -5.86 -2.22 -0.16
C ARG A 34 -5.65 -3.14 1.03
N VAL A 35 -6.41 -2.92 2.10
CA VAL A 35 -6.48 -3.88 3.20
C VAL A 35 -7.48 -4.97 2.83
N ALA A 36 -7.09 -6.23 3.04
CA ALA A 36 -8.00 -7.38 2.93
C ALA A 36 -7.90 -8.25 4.18
N GLU A 37 -9.01 -8.89 4.51
CA GLU A 37 -9.10 -9.82 5.64
C GLU A 37 -8.73 -11.25 5.20
N ARG A 38 -8.05 -11.98 6.09
CA ARG A 38 -7.72 -13.38 5.87
C ARG A 38 -8.74 -14.27 6.56
N ILE A 39 -9.04 -15.40 5.91
CA ILE A 39 -9.89 -16.45 6.49
C ILE A 39 -9.28 -17.05 7.77
N ASN A 40 -7.95 -17.04 7.92
CA ASN A 40 -7.28 -17.55 9.12
C ASN A 40 -7.23 -16.46 10.21
N PRO A 41 -7.99 -16.60 11.33
CA PRO A 41 -8.09 -15.57 12.35
C PRO A 41 -6.78 -15.32 13.11
N LYS A 42 -5.83 -16.27 13.10
CA LYS A 42 -4.49 -16.06 13.71
C LYS A 42 -3.60 -15.10 12.91
N ARG A 43 -3.99 -14.76 11.68
CA ARG A 43 -3.31 -13.81 10.80
C ARG A 43 -4.36 -12.95 10.14
N SER A 44 -5.03 -12.10 10.91
CA SER A 44 -6.32 -11.51 10.56
C SER A 44 -6.35 -10.66 9.27
N PHE A 45 -5.26 -10.02 8.85
CA PHE A 45 -5.28 -9.14 7.67
C PHE A 45 -4.04 -9.28 6.77
N LEU A 46 -4.11 -8.69 5.59
CA LEU A 46 -2.97 -8.49 4.70
C LEU A 46 -3.11 -7.19 3.89
N PHE A 47 -1.97 -6.65 3.46
CA PHE A 47 -1.90 -5.56 2.51
C PHE A 47 -1.78 -6.09 1.09
N VAL A 48 -2.68 -5.65 0.25
CA VAL A 48 -2.84 -6.10 -1.13
C VAL A 48 -2.36 -4.99 -2.04
N SER A 49 -1.21 -5.15 -2.70
CA SER A 49 -0.81 -4.15 -3.71
C SER A 49 -1.76 -4.18 -4.90
N THR A 50 -2.23 -3.00 -5.31
CA THR A 50 -3.10 -2.79 -6.48
C THR A 50 -2.31 -2.70 -7.78
N VAL A 51 -0.97 -2.51 -7.69
CA VAL A 51 -0.09 -2.26 -8.84
C VAL A 51 1.00 -3.30 -9.04
N LEU A 52 1.43 -4.00 -7.99
CA LEU A 52 2.52 -5.01 -8.06
C LEU A 52 2.02 -6.46 -7.97
N GLY A 53 0.74 -6.66 -7.63
CA GLY A 53 0.16 -7.99 -7.46
C GLY A 53 -0.28 -8.67 -8.75
N ARG A 54 -0.50 -9.99 -8.70
CA ARG A 54 -1.06 -10.80 -9.81
C ARG A 54 -2.56 -11.08 -9.69
N HIS A 55 -3.20 -10.62 -8.62
CA HIS A 55 -4.55 -11.03 -8.23
C HIS A 55 -5.61 -9.95 -8.52
N ILE A 56 -5.22 -8.69 -8.70
CA ILE A 56 -6.08 -7.60 -9.20
C ILE A 56 -5.59 -7.24 -10.61
N PRO A 57 -6.46 -7.21 -11.63
CA PRO A 57 -6.11 -6.71 -12.95
C PRO A 57 -5.66 -5.25 -12.89
N VAL A 58 -4.54 -4.93 -13.51
CA VAL A 58 -3.97 -3.58 -13.62
C VAL A 58 -3.47 -3.35 -15.04
N ARG A 59 -3.41 -2.09 -15.49
CA ARG A 59 -2.81 -1.80 -16.79
C ARG A 59 -1.32 -2.19 -16.77
N PRO A 60 -0.80 -2.84 -17.84
CA PRO A 60 0.61 -3.22 -17.90
C PRO A 60 1.57 -2.03 -17.68
N SER A 61 1.25 -0.86 -18.25
CA SER A 61 2.02 0.37 -18.06
C SER A 61 2.23 0.73 -16.59
N ASP A 62 1.16 0.62 -15.80
CA ASP A 62 1.13 1.05 -14.40
C ASP A 62 1.91 0.04 -13.54
N HIS A 63 1.78 -1.26 -13.86
CA HIS A 63 2.58 -2.31 -13.23
C HIS A 63 4.08 -2.13 -13.46
N PHE A 64 4.50 -1.94 -14.73
CA PHE A 64 5.91 -1.75 -15.05
C PHE A 64 6.47 -0.47 -14.44
N ALA A 65 5.72 0.63 -14.46
CA ALA A 65 6.13 1.88 -13.81
C ALA A 65 6.35 1.69 -12.31
N ALA A 66 5.42 1.01 -11.62
CA ALA A 66 5.54 0.72 -10.19
C ALA A 66 6.75 -0.21 -9.89
N ALA A 67 6.95 -1.27 -10.69
CA ALA A 67 8.05 -2.20 -10.51
C ALA A 67 9.42 -1.52 -10.72
N SER A 68 9.55 -0.69 -11.77
CA SER A 68 10.78 0.08 -12.01
C SER A 68 11.03 1.12 -10.92
N ALA A 69 9.99 1.79 -10.42
CA ALA A 69 10.13 2.73 -9.30
C ALA A 69 10.60 2.02 -8.02
N LEU A 70 10.05 0.85 -7.71
CA LEU A 70 10.46 0.04 -6.58
C LEU A 70 11.92 -0.41 -6.71
N ALA A 71 12.33 -0.92 -7.88
CA ALA A 71 13.71 -1.35 -8.13
C ALA A 71 14.72 -0.21 -7.88
N ARG A 72 14.47 0.98 -8.45
CA ARG A 72 15.31 2.17 -8.20
C ARG A 72 15.38 2.56 -6.72
N GLY A 73 14.27 2.39 -5.99
CA GLY A 73 14.22 2.64 -4.55
C GLY A 73 15.07 1.65 -3.75
N CYS A 74 15.06 0.37 -4.13
CA CYS A 74 15.88 -0.66 -3.50
C CYS A 74 17.38 -0.45 -3.72
N ASP A 75 17.79 0.05 -4.89
CA ASP A 75 19.20 0.38 -5.16
C ASP A 75 19.75 1.43 -4.18
N ARG A 76 18.89 2.29 -3.65
CA ARG A 76 19.24 3.31 -2.65
C ARG A 76 19.32 2.76 -1.21
N ILE A 77 18.84 1.54 -0.96
CA ILE A 77 18.77 0.90 0.37
C ILE A 77 19.89 -0.14 0.53
N ARG A 78 20.71 -0.40 -0.50
CA ARG A 78 21.95 -1.18 -0.35
C ARG A 78 22.97 -0.40 0.49
N MET A 79 22.99 -0.70 1.79
CA MET A 79 24.15 -0.50 2.68
C MET A 79 25.20 -1.58 2.43
#